data_AF-S4P226-F1
#
_entry.id   AF-S4P226-F1
#
_cell.length_a   1.000
_cell.length_b   1.000
_cell.length_c   1.000
_cell.angle_alpha   90.00
_cell.angle_beta   90.00
_cell.angle_gamma   90.00
#
_symmetry.space_group_name_H-M   'P 1'
#
loop_
_entity.id
_entity.type
_entity.pdbx_description
1 polymer ?
#
loop_
_entity_poly.entity_id
_entity_poly.type
_entity_poly.pdbx_seq_one_letter_code
_entity_poly.pdbx_strand_id
1 'polypeptide(L)'
;MNRQKRQFIHELCEHFGCESVAYDAEPNRNVVATADKEKSWLPAMSVLEVLAREAGKRKVPGPVLRTPVQHTPTAPTATPLTTSASKSSG
;
A
#
# COMPACT_ATOMS: atom_id res chain seq x y z
N MET A 1 -22.08 -27.06 -7.50
CA MET A 1 -21.07 -26.38 -6.63
C MET A 1 -20.93 -27.15 -5.32
N ASN A 2 -19.73 -27.39 -4.76
CA ASN A 2 -19.56 -28.17 -3.52
C ASN A 2 -20.23 -27.49 -2.30
N ARG A 3 -20.71 -28.29 -1.34
CA ARG A 3 -21.38 -27.81 -0.11
C ARG A 3 -20.57 -26.73 0.62
N GLN A 4 -19.27 -26.94 0.81
CA GLN A 4 -18.38 -25.97 1.48
C GLN A 4 -18.32 -24.62 0.74
N LYS A 5 -18.23 -24.64 -0.59
CA LYS A 5 -18.22 -23.42 -1.41
C LYS A 5 -19.53 -22.65 -1.29
N ARG A 6 -20.67 -23.36 -1.25
CA ARG A 6 -21.99 -22.74 -1.03
C ARG A 6 -22.07 -22.09 0.34
N GLN A 7 -21.61 -22.77 1.39
CA GLN A 7 -21.59 -22.23 2.75
C GLN A 7 -20.76 -20.95 2.84
N PHE A 8 -19.55 -20.97 2.27
CA PHE A 8 -18.68 -19.79 2.22
C PHE A 8 -19.32 -18.60 1.50
N ILE A 9 -20.05 -18.84 0.41
CA ILE A 9 -20.76 -17.78 -0.31
C ILE A 9 -21.88 -17.20 0.55
N HIS A 10 -22.66 -18.02 1.26
CA HIS A 10 -23.70 -17.53 2.16
C HIS A 10 -23.12 -16.66 3.28
N GLU A 11 -22.02 -17.08 3.89
CA GLU A 11 -21.30 -16.32 4.93
C GLU A 11 -20.76 -14.97 4.39
N LEU A 12 -20.19 -14.96 3.17
CA LEU A 12 -19.76 -13.72 2.53
C LEU A 12 -20.93 -12.78 2.23
N CYS A 13 -22.03 -13.31 1.71
CA CYS A 13 -23.21 -12.51 1.40
C CYS A 13 -23.77 -11.82 2.65
N GLU A 14 -23.79 -12.51 3.80
CA GLU A 14 -24.16 -11.92 5.09
C GLU A 14 -23.25 -10.73 5.45
N HIS A 15 -21.94 -10.85 5.21
CA HIS A 15 -21.01 -9.75 5.48
C HIS A 15 -21.23 -8.53 4.59
N PHE A 16 -21.49 -8.72 3.28
CA PHE A 16 -21.70 -7.62 2.33
C PHE A 16 -23.14 -7.07 2.32
N GLY A 17 -24.06 -7.62 3.12
CA GLY A 17 -25.48 -7.22 3.10
C GLY A 17 -26.22 -7.68 1.83
N CYS A 18 -25.77 -8.77 1.22
CA CYS A 18 -26.40 -9.40 0.06
C CYS A 18 -27.29 -10.57 0.50
N GLU A 19 -28.41 -10.76 -0.17
CA GLU A 19 -29.27 -11.91 0.04
C GLU A 19 -28.74 -13.10 -0.75
N SER A 20 -28.70 -14.29 -0.15
CA SER A 20 -28.17 -15.49 -0.79
C SER A 20 -29.15 -16.64 -0.70
N VAL A 21 -29.48 -17.22 -1.85
CA VAL A 21 -30.44 -18.32 -1.96
C VAL A 21 -29.81 -19.45 -2.76
N ALA A 22 -29.87 -20.66 -2.22
CA ALA A 22 -29.45 -21.85 -2.93
C ALA A 22 -30.66 -22.47 -3.63
N TYR A 23 -30.63 -22.52 -4.96
CA TYR A 23 -31.66 -23.17 -5.75
C TYR A 23 -31.15 -24.52 -6.25
N ASP A 24 -32.09 -25.36 -6.69
CA ASP A 24 -31.85 -26.68 -7.29
C ASP A 24 -31.40 -27.78 -6.30
N ALA A 25 -31.61 -29.03 -6.68
CA ALA A 25 -31.23 -30.23 -5.94
C ALA A 25 -29.76 -30.58 -6.17
N GLU A 26 -29.16 -31.37 -5.27
CA GLU A 26 -27.82 -31.92 -5.53
C GLU A 26 -27.89 -32.89 -6.72
N PRO A 27 -26.97 -32.84 -7.71
CA PRO A 27 -25.63 -32.24 -7.70
C PRO A 27 -25.50 -30.80 -8.27
N ASN A 28 -26.54 -30.27 -8.91
CA ASN A 28 -26.50 -28.99 -9.63
C ASN A 28 -26.88 -27.77 -8.81
N ARG A 29 -27.14 -27.96 -7.50
CA ARG A 29 -27.42 -26.89 -6.54
C ARG A 29 -26.50 -25.69 -6.71
N ASN A 30 -27.08 -24.61 -7.22
CA ASN A 30 -26.44 -23.32 -7.49
C ASN A 30 -26.79 -22.35 -6.35
N VAL A 31 -26.09 -21.21 -6.31
CA VAL A 31 -26.37 -20.15 -5.34
C VAL A 31 -26.49 -18.86 -6.12
N VAL A 32 -27.57 -18.15 -5.88
CA VAL A 32 -27.83 -16.82 -6.44
C VAL A 32 -27.67 -15.82 -5.29
N ALA A 33 -26.89 -14.77 -5.54
CA ALA A 33 -26.73 -13.66 -4.62
C ALA A 33 -27.40 -12.42 -5.22
N THR A 34 -28.32 -11.82 -4.46
CA THR A 34 -29.04 -10.60 -4.84
C THR A 34 -28.54 -9.46 -3.96
N ALA A 35 -28.07 -8.38 -4.59
CA ALA A 35 -27.64 -7.18 -3.88
C ALA A 35 -28.76 -6.13 -3.92
N ASP A 36 -29.18 -5.69 -2.74
CA ASP A 36 -30.09 -4.55 -2.58
C ASP A 36 -29.26 -3.27 -2.40
N LYS A 37 -29.59 -2.20 -3.12
CA LYS A 37 -28.84 -0.94 -3.09
C LYS A 37 -28.80 -0.32 -1.68
N GLU A 38 -29.80 -0.56 -0.86
CA GLU A 38 -29.90 0.05 0.47
C GLU A 38 -29.18 -0.75 1.57
N LYS A 39 -28.99 -2.06 1.35
CA LYS A 39 -28.40 -2.98 2.33
C LYS A 39 -26.98 -3.38 1.97
N SER A 40 -26.66 -3.43 0.68
CA SER A 40 -25.35 -3.90 0.23
C SER A 40 -24.30 -2.82 0.40
N TRP A 41 -23.15 -3.22 0.94
CA TRP A 41 -22.04 -2.30 1.19
C TRP A 41 -20.72 -2.95 0.80
N LEU A 42 -19.74 -2.11 0.51
CA LEU A 42 -18.38 -2.53 0.17
C LEU A 42 -17.42 -2.09 1.28
N PRO A 43 -16.62 -3.01 1.84
CA PRO A 43 -15.51 -2.68 2.71
C PRO A 43 -14.50 -1.78 2.00
N ALA A 44 -13.84 -0.92 2.76
CA ALA A 44 -12.83 -0.01 2.23
C ALA A 44 -11.60 -0.72 1.60
N MET A 45 -11.41 -2.01 1.91
CA MET A 45 -10.35 -2.82 1.34
C MET A 45 -10.88 -4.14 0.80
N SER A 46 -10.43 -4.52 -0.39
CA SER A 46 -10.74 -5.83 -0.97
C SER A 46 -9.93 -6.94 -0.29
N VAL A 47 -10.47 -8.17 -0.28
CA VAL A 47 -9.78 -9.35 0.25
C VAL A 47 -8.41 -9.56 -0.41
N LEU A 48 -8.31 -9.33 -1.73
CA LEU A 48 -7.05 -9.42 -2.47
C LEU A 48 -6.02 -8.40 -2.00
N GLU A 49 -6.47 -7.20 -1.61
CA GLU A 49 -5.58 -6.16 -1.11
C GLU A 49 -5.03 -6.49 0.27
N VAL A 50 -5.83 -7.10 1.15
CA VAL A 50 -5.37 -7.61 2.45
C VAL A 50 -4.29 -8.67 2.23
N LEU A 51 -4.56 -9.66 1.37
CA LEU A 51 -3.59 -10.73 1.06
C LEU A 51 -2.29 -10.19 0.46
N ALA A 52 -2.38 -9.19 -0.44
CA ALA A 52 -1.19 -8.56 -1.02
C ALA A 52 -0.36 -7.83 0.03
N ARG A 53 -1.01 -7.13 0.97
CA ARG A 53 -0.33 -6.45 2.08
C ARG A 53 0.31 -7.42 3.05
N GLU A 54 -0.35 -8.53 3.38
CA GLU A 54 0.21 -9.62 4.20
C GLU A 54 1.40 -10.31 3.51
N ALA A 55 1.33 -10.50 2.19
CA ALA A 55 2.43 -11.02 1.37
C ALA A 55 3.56 -10.01 1.12
N GLY A 56 3.56 -8.85 1.79
CA GLY A 56 4.59 -7.82 1.68
C GLY A 56 4.56 -6.99 0.38
N LYS A 57 3.60 -7.24 -0.52
CA LYS A 57 3.39 -6.47 -1.75
C LYS A 57 2.56 -5.22 -1.46
N ARG A 58 3.13 -4.28 -0.68
CA ARG A 58 2.52 -2.96 -0.48
C ARG A 58 2.56 -2.18 -1.79
N LYS A 59 1.39 -1.72 -2.23
CA LYS A 59 1.22 -0.93 -3.47
C LYS A 59 1.90 0.45 -3.42
N VAL A 60 2.16 0.94 -2.20
CA VAL A 60 2.85 2.21 -1.97
C VAL A 60 4.33 1.91 -1.67
N PRO A 61 5.27 2.49 -2.44
CA PRO A 61 6.68 2.50 -2.06
C PRO A 61 6.80 3.03 -0.63
N GLY A 62 7.62 2.35 0.19
CA GLY A 62 7.87 2.79 1.55
C GLY A 62 8.35 4.25 1.59
N PRO A 63 8.12 4.98 2.69
CA PRO A 63 8.59 6.35 2.83
C PRO A 63 10.08 6.43 2.48
N VAL A 64 10.41 7.16 1.41
CA VAL A 64 11.80 7.34 1.00
C VAL A 64 12.42 8.32 1.99
N LEU A 65 13.20 7.80 2.94
CA LEU A 65 14.08 8.62 3.77
C LEU A 65 15.07 9.29 2.83
N ARG A 66 14.84 10.58 2.52
CA ARG A 66 15.83 11.40 1.82
C ARG A 66 17.04 11.49 2.73
N THR A 67 18.14 10.83 2.37
CA THR A 67 19.43 11.09 3.00
C THR A 67 19.76 12.56 2.80
N PRO A 68 20.11 13.32 3.85
CA PRO A 68 20.56 14.70 3.66
C PRO A 68 21.78 14.66 2.75
N VAL A 69 21.73 15.45 1.68
CA VAL A 69 22.86 15.64 0.76
C VAL A 69 24.05 16.08 1.59
N GLN A 70 25.04 15.21 1.71
CA GLN A 70 26.27 15.50 2.42
C GLN A 70 27.04 16.52 1.58
N HIS A 71 26.86 17.80 1.88
CA HIS A 71 27.74 18.86 1.40
C HIS A 71 29.14 18.51 1.92
N THR A 72 30.03 18.10 1.02
CA THR A 72 31.46 18.00 1.30
C THR A 72 32.04 19.40 1.30
N PRO A 73 32.48 19.96 2.44
CA PRO A 73 33.35 21.12 2.39
C PRO A 73 34.74 20.64 1.96
N THR A 74 35.12 20.96 0.72
CA THR A 74 36.51 20.91 0.29
C THR A 74 37.28 22.02 1.00
N ALA A 75 38.11 21.65 1.98
CA ALA A 75 39.23 22.44 2.47
C ALA A 75 40.34 21.45 2.85
N PRO A 76 41.59 21.66 2.40
CA PRO A 76 42.43 22.65 3.07
C PRO A 76 43.45 23.36 2.16
N THR A 77 43.65 24.68 2.29
CA THR A 77 44.98 25.27 2.05
C THR A 77 45.15 26.50 2.93
N ALA A 78 46.24 26.48 3.70
CA ALA A 78 46.60 27.42 4.75
C ALA A 78 47.00 28.80 4.21
N THR A 79 46.74 29.84 5.00
CA THR A 79 47.45 31.13 4.91
C THR A 79 47.73 31.64 6.33
N PRO A 80 49.00 31.77 6.76
CA PRO A 80 49.34 32.55 7.95
C PRO A 80 49.42 34.05 7.60
N LEU A 81 48.92 34.87 8.52
CA LEU A 81 48.91 36.33 8.44
C LEU A 81 50.30 36.94 8.77
N THR A 82 50.53 38.13 8.19
CA THR A 82 51.13 39.36 8.77
C THR A 82 52.46 39.90 8.16
N THR A 83 52.37 41.16 7.69
CA THR A 83 53.35 42.28 7.64
C THR A 83 54.69 42.15 6.90
N SER A 84 54.96 43.05 5.93
CA SER A 84 55.66 44.33 6.16
C SER A 84 56.14 45.02 4.85
N ALA A 85 56.05 46.36 4.86
CA ALA A 85 56.94 47.38 4.28
C ALA A 85 57.25 47.46 2.75
N SER A 86 56.62 48.47 2.13
CA SER A 86 57.21 49.56 1.30
C SER A 86 58.66 49.46 0.75
N LYS A 87 58.81 49.68 -0.57
CA LYS A 87 59.63 50.72 -1.28
C LYS A 87 59.91 50.27 -2.72
N SER A 88 59.40 50.94 -3.74
CA SER A 88 59.92 52.14 -4.44
C SER A 88 60.84 51.83 -5.63
N SER A 89 60.34 52.19 -6.81
CA SER A 89 61.04 52.82 -7.95
C SER A 89 62.15 52.10 -8.70
N GLY A 90 62.02 52.12 -10.04
CA GLY A 90 63.11 51.91 -11.00
C GLY A 90 62.59 51.38 -12.31
#